data_AF-A0A5C8Q1C0-F1
#
_entry.id   AF-A0A5C8Q1C0-F1
#
_cell.length_a   1.000
_cell.length_b   1.000
_cell.length_c   1.000
_cell.angle_alpha   90.00
_cell.angle_beta   90.00
_cell.angle_gamma   90.00
#
_symmetry.space_group_name_H-M   'P 1'
#
loop_
_entity.id
_entity.type
_entity.pdbx_description
1 polymer ?
#
loop_
_entity_poly.entity_id
_entity_poly.type
_entity_poly.pdbx_seq_one_letter_code
_entity_poly.pdbx_strand_id
1 'polypeptide(L)'
;MSSRPPGAPLKALTDLDHRIEAAVGRSIDTLWKQCDRGLLDEPHTRLVEAHRALVQAVTGVTFYRTLLGRLAGGEFPVDQALFERIDRAVHQLEEAAGARDERQRATLSALESVEADAPRADVAGVELSARDFAALLAIARGAHLREHLLTGQLSVVTASGTRIPPSVLDRLERSGLVERDTAHPVIAGQPVTLTDAGRTTLTSRRPAGVAATASSPRAGAWPPTSPRARK
;
A
#
# COMPACT_ATOMS: atom_id res chain seq x y z
N MET A 1 28.83 -24.82 -24.95
CA MET A 1 28.94 -23.48 -24.32
C MET A 1 27.53 -22.99 -24.03
N SER A 2 27.04 -23.17 -22.80
CA SER A 2 25.71 -22.67 -22.39
C SER A 2 25.90 -21.45 -21.50
N SER A 3 25.76 -20.27 -22.09
CA SER A 3 25.70 -19.00 -21.37
C SER A 3 24.35 -18.90 -20.64
N ARG A 4 24.37 -19.16 -19.34
CA ARG A 4 23.29 -18.85 -18.41
C ARG A 4 23.18 -17.32 -18.32
N PRO A 5 21.99 -16.72 -18.45
CA PRO A 5 21.85 -15.28 -18.28
C PRO A 5 22.24 -14.90 -16.84
N PRO A 6 22.83 -13.71 -16.62
CA PRO A 6 23.14 -13.25 -15.28
C PRO A 6 21.84 -13.22 -14.47
N GLY A 7 21.79 -14.01 -13.39
CA GLY A 7 20.71 -13.94 -12.44
C GLY A 7 20.60 -12.50 -11.96
N ALA A 8 19.37 -11.95 -11.99
CA ALA A 8 19.10 -10.64 -11.40
C ALA A 8 19.78 -10.57 -10.03
N PRO A 9 20.45 -9.46 -9.68
CA PRO A 9 21.09 -9.34 -8.38
C PRO A 9 20.03 -9.69 -7.34
N LEU A 10 20.33 -10.67 -6.49
CA LEU A 10 19.50 -10.97 -5.32
C LEU A 10 19.33 -9.64 -4.62
N LYS A 11 18.12 -9.08 -4.71
CA LYS A 11 17.74 -7.87 -4.02
C LYS A 11 18.10 -8.15 -2.57
N ALA A 12 19.09 -7.44 -2.06
CA ALA A 12 19.41 -7.53 -0.65
C ALA A 12 18.19 -6.93 0.05
N LEU A 13 17.27 -7.81 0.45
CA LEU A 13 16.12 -7.47 1.27
C LEU A 13 16.70 -6.82 2.52
N THR A 14 16.53 -5.51 2.64
CA THR A 14 16.92 -4.86 3.88
C THR A 14 15.84 -5.19 4.91
N ASP A 15 16.20 -5.33 6.18
CA ASP A 15 15.20 -5.56 7.24
C ASP A 15 14.15 -4.42 7.30
N LEU A 16 14.45 -3.28 6.69
CA LEU A 16 13.54 -2.13 6.56
C LEU A 16 12.52 -2.28 5.44
N ASP A 17 12.71 -3.22 4.51
CA ASP A 17 11.84 -3.38 3.35
C ASP A 17 10.38 -3.56 3.79
N HIS A 18 10.14 -4.51 4.69
CA HIS A 18 8.80 -4.77 5.23
C HIS A 18 8.21 -3.59 5.99
N ARG A 19 9.04 -2.81 6.72
CA ARG A 19 8.56 -1.63 7.46
C ARG A 19 8.17 -0.50 6.51
N ILE A 20 8.95 -0.27 5.47
CA ILE A 20 8.65 0.72 4.41
C ILE A 20 7.37 0.33 3.69
N GLU A 21 7.22 -0.95 3.33
CA GLU A 21 6.00 -1.45 2.68
C GLU A 21 4.77 -1.30 3.58
N ALA A 22 4.90 -1.57 4.88
CA ALA A 22 3.83 -1.39 5.85
C ALA A 22 3.45 0.08 6.05
N ALA A 23 4.43 0.98 6.14
CA ALA A 23 4.20 2.42 6.36
C ALA A 23 3.55 3.08 5.14
N VAL A 24 4.00 2.72 3.94
CA VAL A 24 3.53 3.34 2.68
C VAL A 24 2.33 2.59 2.07
N GLY A 25 2.11 1.34 2.47
CA GLY A 25 1.05 0.47 1.95
C GLY A 25 1.28 0.04 0.49
N ARG A 26 2.52 0.06 0.01
CA ARG A 26 2.90 -0.26 -1.38
C ARG A 26 4.19 -1.07 -1.39
N SER A 27 4.35 -1.96 -2.35
CA SER A 27 5.62 -2.67 -2.54
C SER A 27 6.74 -1.71 -2.94
N ILE A 28 7.97 -2.04 -2.54
CA ILE A 28 9.17 -1.24 -2.87
C ILE A 28 9.35 -1.07 -4.38
N ASP A 29 9.05 -2.12 -5.15
CA ASP A 29 9.10 -2.06 -6.61
C ASP A 29 8.14 -1.05 -7.21
N THR A 30 6.95 -0.93 -6.61
CA THR A 30 5.96 0.05 -7.03
C THR A 30 6.42 1.45 -6.70
N LEU A 31 7.02 1.64 -5.51
CA LEU A 31 7.56 2.92 -5.08
C LEU A 31 8.70 3.41 -5.98
N TRP A 32 9.63 2.53 -6.33
CA TRP A 32 10.72 2.86 -7.25
C TRP A 32 10.19 3.29 -8.63
N LYS A 33 9.26 2.52 -9.20
CA LYS A 33 8.64 2.86 -10.49
C LYS A 33 7.89 4.18 -10.47
N GLN A 34 7.23 4.51 -9.35
CA GLN A 34 6.50 5.78 -9.19
C GLN A 34 7.45 6.96 -9.03
N CYS A 35 8.55 6.78 -8.29
CA CYS A 35 9.62 7.77 -8.17
C CYS A 35 10.23 8.09 -9.54
N ASP A 36 10.55 7.06 -10.34
CA ASP A 36 11.13 7.24 -11.68
C ASP A 36 10.19 7.97 -12.65
N ARG A 37 8.88 7.93 -12.37
CA ARG A 37 7.84 8.63 -13.14
C ARG A 37 7.48 10.00 -12.58
N GLY A 38 8.13 10.44 -11.48
CA GLY A 38 7.83 11.71 -10.81
C GLY A 38 6.42 11.76 -10.21
N LEU A 39 5.86 10.61 -9.81
CA LEU A 39 4.48 10.49 -9.32
C LEU A 39 4.38 10.47 -7.78
N LEU A 40 5.51 10.56 -7.08
CA LEU A 40 5.56 10.61 -5.62
C LEU A 40 5.57 12.06 -5.14
N ASP A 41 5.04 12.28 -3.93
CA ASP A 41 5.24 13.54 -3.24
C ASP A 41 6.68 13.64 -2.71
N GLU A 42 7.05 14.82 -2.24
CA GLU A 42 8.39 15.10 -1.73
C GLU A 42 8.86 14.17 -0.59
N PRO A 43 8.06 13.85 0.46
CA PRO A 43 8.49 12.95 1.52
C PRO A 43 8.67 11.50 1.04
N HIS A 44 7.78 10.98 0.18
CA HIS A 44 7.95 9.63 -0.35
C HIS A 44 9.10 9.54 -1.37
N THR A 45 9.38 10.62 -2.11
CA THR A 45 10.54 10.69 -3.01
C THR A 45 11.84 10.59 -2.22
N ARG A 46 11.99 11.40 -1.15
CA ARG A 46 13.16 11.35 -0.25
C ARG A 46 13.35 9.97 0.40
N LEU A 47 12.26 9.31 0.80
CA LEU A 47 12.30 7.94 1.35
C LEU A 47 12.82 6.94 0.30
N VAL A 48 12.33 7.01 -0.95
CA VAL A 48 12.77 6.11 -2.02
C VAL A 48 14.25 6.33 -2.38
N GLU A 49 14.69 7.58 -2.44
CA GLU A 49 16.10 7.90 -2.69
C GLU A 49 17.01 7.39 -1.56
N ALA A 50 16.63 7.60 -0.31
CA ALA A 50 17.35 7.08 0.85
C ALA A 50 17.43 5.54 0.82
N HIS A 51 16.33 4.87 0.49
CA HIS A 51 16.29 3.42 0.36
C HIS A 51 17.19 2.92 -0.79
N ARG A 52 17.18 3.58 -1.96
CA ARG A 52 18.08 3.23 -3.09
C ARG A 52 19.54 3.36 -2.68
N ALA A 53 19.87 4.44 -1.98
CA ALA A 53 21.19 4.71 -1.45
C ALA A 53 21.63 3.63 -0.42
N LEU A 54 20.70 3.12 0.40
CA LEU A 54 20.95 2.00 1.31
C LEU A 54 21.22 0.69 0.55
N VAL A 55 20.38 0.34 -0.44
CA VAL A 55 20.57 -0.87 -1.25
C VAL A 55 21.93 -0.87 -1.96
N GLN A 56 22.35 0.29 -2.48
CA GLN A 56 23.69 0.44 -3.07
C GLN A 56 24.80 0.20 -2.03
N ALA A 57 24.68 0.76 -0.83
CA ALA A 57 25.68 0.57 0.22
C ALA A 57 25.77 -0.90 0.68
N VAL A 58 24.64 -1.59 0.85
CA VAL A 58 24.59 -3.03 1.16
C VAL A 58 25.24 -3.87 0.07
N THR A 59 25.05 -3.48 -1.19
CA THR A 59 25.69 -4.13 -2.34
C THR A 59 27.22 -3.98 -2.26
N GLY A 60 27.71 -2.78 -1.91
CA GLY A 60 29.14 -2.52 -1.69
C GLY A 60 29.75 -3.38 -0.58
N VAL A 61 29.08 -3.48 0.58
CA VAL A 61 29.51 -4.36 1.69
C VAL A 61 29.59 -5.81 1.22
N THR A 62 28.57 -6.28 0.51
CA THR A 62 28.54 -7.66 -0.02
C THR A 62 29.71 -7.91 -0.96
N PHE A 63 29.98 -6.96 -1.87
CA PHE A 63 31.10 -7.04 -2.81
C PHE A 63 32.45 -7.16 -2.08
N TYR A 64 32.76 -6.25 -1.15
CA TYR A 64 34.06 -6.27 -0.46
C TYR A 64 34.20 -7.47 0.47
N ARG A 65 33.12 -7.95 1.09
CA ARG A 65 33.13 -9.20 1.86
C ARG A 65 33.46 -10.41 0.98
N THR A 66 32.86 -10.51 -0.21
CA THR A 66 33.17 -11.58 -1.17
C THR A 66 34.60 -11.47 -1.68
N LEU A 67 35.09 -10.26 -1.97
CA LEU A 67 36.48 -10.04 -2.38
C LEU A 67 37.46 -10.47 -1.29
N LEU A 68 37.21 -10.09 -0.03
CA LEU A 68 38.04 -10.48 1.09
C LEU A 68 38.07 -11.99 1.30
N GLY A 69 36.91 -12.64 1.22
CA GLY A 69 36.81 -14.11 1.28
C GLY A 69 37.60 -14.80 0.16
N ARG A 70 37.62 -14.21 -1.04
CA ARG A 70 38.41 -14.71 -2.17
C ARG A 70 39.91 -14.54 -1.94
N LEU A 71 40.36 -13.38 -1.47
CA LEU A 71 41.77 -13.11 -1.18
C LEU A 71 42.31 -14.04 -0.06
N ALA A 72 41.49 -14.33 0.94
CA ALA A 72 41.84 -15.23 2.04
C ALA A 72 41.68 -16.73 1.68
N GLY A 73 41.08 -17.06 0.54
CA GLY A 73 40.70 -18.42 0.15
C GLY A 73 41.84 -19.30 -0.38
N GLY A 74 43.09 -18.82 -0.39
CA GLY A 74 44.24 -19.59 -0.87
C GLY A 74 44.41 -19.63 -2.40
N GLU A 75 43.64 -18.83 -3.15
CA GLU A 75 43.78 -18.69 -4.61
C GLU A 75 45.08 -17.98 -5.05
N PHE A 76 45.72 -17.25 -4.13
CA PHE A 76 46.85 -16.36 -4.43
C PHE A 76 48.12 -16.80 -3.71
N PRO A 77 49.31 -16.60 -4.31
CA PRO A 77 50.58 -16.83 -3.62
C PRO A 77 50.69 -15.93 -2.40
N VAL A 78 51.25 -16.46 -1.31
CA VAL A 78 51.46 -15.71 -0.06
C VAL A 78 52.70 -14.84 -0.22
N ASP A 79 52.48 -13.61 -0.65
CA ASP A 79 53.49 -12.58 -0.85
C ASP A 79 53.07 -11.23 -0.24
N GLN A 80 53.99 -10.27 -0.22
CA GLN A 80 53.71 -8.93 0.31
C GLN A 80 52.54 -8.24 -0.42
N ALA A 81 52.41 -8.47 -1.74
CA ALA A 81 51.35 -7.86 -2.53
C ALA A 81 49.97 -8.43 -2.19
N LEU A 82 49.87 -9.68 -1.73
CA LEU A 82 48.64 -10.27 -1.20
C LEU A 82 48.23 -9.55 0.09
N PHE A 83 49.15 -9.35 1.03
CA PHE A 83 48.87 -8.63 2.27
C PHE A 83 48.39 -7.20 2.01
N GLU A 84 49.07 -6.46 1.13
CA GLU A 84 48.64 -5.11 0.74
C GLU A 84 47.24 -5.08 0.09
N ARG A 85 46.89 -6.11 -0.69
CA ARG A 85 45.55 -6.25 -1.29
C ARG A 85 44.49 -6.57 -0.24
N ILE A 86 44.81 -7.41 0.74
CA ILE A 86 43.93 -7.73 1.87
C ILE A 86 43.69 -6.48 2.71
N ASP A 87 44.75 -5.75 3.09
CA ASP A 87 44.63 -4.51 3.88
C ASP A 87 43.74 -3.48 3.19
N ARG A 88 43.94 -3.30 1.87
CA ARG A 88 43.06 -2.42 1.07
C ARG A 88 41.62 -2.92 1.05
N ALA A 89 41.39 -4.22 0.89
CA ALA A 89 40.05 -4.79 0.85
C ALA A 89 39.33 -4.66 2.21
N VAL A 90 40.05 -4.80 3.32
CA VAL A 90 39.54 -4.56 4.67
C VAL A 90 39.15 -3.10 4.84
N HIS A 91 40.04 -2.16 4.50
CA HIS A 91 39.73 -0.73 4.58
C HIS A 91 38.50 -0.35 3.73
N GLN A 92 38.38 -0.88 2.51
CA GLN A 92 37.21 -0.63 1.66
C GLN A 92 35.93 -1.26 2.22
N LEU A 93 36.03 -2.40 2.91
CA LEU A 93 34.90 -3.02 3.60
C LEU A 93 34.45 -2.17 4.80
N GLU A 94 35.39 -1.59 5.55
CA GLU A 94 35.10 -0.67 6.66
C GLU A 94 34.35 0.58 6.17
N GLU A 95 34.87 1.22 5.12
CA GLU A 95 34.23 2.39 4.48
C GLU A 95 32.81 2.04 3.98
N ALA A 96 32.66 0.90 3.30
CA ALA A 96 31.35 0.44 2.83
C ALA A 96 30.38 0.14 3.98
N ALA A 97 30.88 -0.44 5.09
CA ALA A 97 30.08 -0.73 6.27
C ALA A 97 29.61 0.56 6.97
N GLY A 98 30.48 1.56 7.09
CA GLY A 98 30.16 2.88 7.61
C GLY A 98 29.14 3.62 6.76
N ALA A 99 29.33 3.62 5.43
CA ALA A 99 28.35 4.18 4.51
C ALA A 99 26.99 3.48 4.64
N ARG A 100 26.96 2.14 4.78
CA ARG A 100 25.72 1.38 4.98
C ARG A 100 25.03 1.75 6.30
N ASP A 101 25.77 1.96 7.40
CA ASP A 101 25.20 2.46 8.67
C ASP A 101 24.59 3.86 8.54
N GLU A 102 25.26 4.77 7.85
CA GLU A 102 24.77 6.12 7.60
C GLU A 102 23.50 6.11 6.76
N ARG A 103 23.48 5.35 5.66
CA ARG A 103 22.29 5.23 4.80
C ARG A 103 21.14 4.54 5.50
N GLN A 104 21.41 3.59 6.39
CA GLN A 104 20.39 2.95 7.21
C GLN A 104 19.74 3.96 8.16
N ARG A 105 20.54 4.78 8.85
CA ARG A 105 20.02 5.87 9.70
C ARG A 105 19.23 6.91 8.90
N ALA A 106 19.72 7.31 7.72
CA ALA A 106 19.02 8.25 6.86
C ALA A 106 17.67 7.70 6.38
N THR A 107 17.62 6.42 6.02
CA THR A 107 16.38 5.74 5.59
C THR A 107 15.37 5.67 6.73
N LEU A 108 15.83 5.34 7.95
CA LEU A 108 15.00 5.34 9.15
C LEU A 108 14.43 6.73 9.45
N SER A 109 15.25 7.78 9.40
CA SER A 109 14.78 9.15 9.64
C SER A 109 13.75 9.62 8.59
N ALA A 110 13.96 9.27 7.32
CA ALA A 110 13.00 9.55 6.26
C ALA A 110 11.68 8.77 6.47
N LEU A 111 11.78 7.51 6.90
CA LEU A 111 10.63 6.66 7.19
C LEU A 111 9.82 7.20 8.37
N GLU A 112 10.48 7.59 9.46
CA GLU A 112 9.84 8.20 10.63
C GLU A 112 9.11 9.50 10.27
N SER A 113 9.64 10.28 9.32
CA SER A 113 8.97 11.49 8.82
C SER A 113 7.68 11.14 8.07
N VAL A 114 7.71 10.11 7.21
CA VAL A 114 6.51 9.62 6.50
C VAL A 114 5.49 9.02 7.46
N GLU A 115 5.94 8.29 8.48
CA GLU A 115 5.08 7.74 9.53
C GLU A 115 4.46 8.84 10.40
N ALA A 116 5.17 9.95 10.66
CA ALA A 116 4.68 11.09 11.43
C ALA A 116 3.67 11.95 10.65
N ASP A 117 3.88 12.10 9.34
CA ASP A 117 2.97 12.82 8.44
C ASP A 117 1.71 12.00 8.10
N ALA A 118 1.74 10.68 8.35
CA ALA A 118 0.55 9.86 8.25
C ALA A 118 -0.49 10.36 9.27
N PRO A 119 -1.74 10.64 8.87
CA PRO A 119 -2.80 10.99 9.80
C PRO A 119 -2.90 9.87 10.84
N ARG A 120 -2.56 10.17 12.10
CA ARG A 120 -2.77 9.26 13.22
C ARG A 120 -4.25 8.91 13.20
N ALA A 121 -4.55 7.68 12.79
CA ALA A 121 -5.86 7.12 13.00
C ALA A 121 -5.99 6.98 14.52
N ASP A 122 -6.68 7.94 15.13
CA ASP A 122 -7.01 7.88 16.53
C ASP A 122 -7.86 6.61 16.72
N VAL A 123 -7.28 5.61 17.38
CA VAL A 123 -7.93 4.31 17.65
C VAL A 123 -8.92 4.44 18.82
N ALA A 124 -9.14 5.64 19.33
CA ALA A 124 -10.12 5.93 20.36
C ALA A 124 -11.47 6.38 19.74
N GLY A 125 -12.34 5.40 19.44
CA GLY A 125 -13.77 5.64 19.16
C GLY A 125 -14.03 6.29 17.80
N VAL A 126 -14.19 5.46 16.76
CA VAL A 126 -14.41 5.91 15.38
C VAL A 126 -15.75 6.65 15.23
N GLU A 127 -15.75 7.97 15.44
CA GLU A 127 -16.64 8.84 14.69
C GLU A 127 -16.11 8.89 13.25
N LEU A 128 -16.76 8.14 12.34
CA LEU A 128 -16.41 8.19 10.92
C LEU A 128 -16.46 9.63 10.42
N SER A 129 -15.33 10.11 9.89
CA SER A 129 -15.25 11.37 9.14
C SER A 129 -16.37 11.44 8.09
N ALA A 130 -16.94 12.64 7.87
CA ALA A 130 -17.98 12.84 6.87
C ALA A 130 -17.57 12.32 5.47
N ARG A 131 -16.26 12.42 5.15
CA ARG A 131 -15.69 11.91 3.90
C ARG A 131 -15.72 10.38 3.82
N ASP A 132 -15.34 9.71 4.91
CA ASP A 132 -15.28 8.24 4.97
C ASP A 132 -16.71 7.65 5.04
N PHE A 133 -17.65 8.35 5.69
CA PHE A 133 -19.06 8.00 5.67
C PHE A 133 -19.69 8.17 4.27
N ALA A 134 -19.37 9.25 3.55
CA ALA A 134 -19.82 9.43 2.17
C ALA A 134 -19.25 8.36 1.23
N ALA A 135 -17.99 7.94 1.44
CA ALA A 135 -17.38 6.84 0.72
C ALA A 135 -18.10 5.50 1.02
N LEU A 136 -18.40 5.23 2.29
CA LEU A 136 -19.15 4.04 2.71
C LEU A 136 -20.55 3.99 2.06
N LEU A 137 -21.27 5.12 2.02
CA LEU A 137 -22.55 5.27 1.32
C LEU A 137 -22.42 5.02 -0.19
N ALA A 138 -21.35 5.51 -0.81
CA ALA A 138 -21.14 5.34 -2.23
C ALA A 138 -20.78 3.87 -2.59
N ILE A 139 -20.03 3.18 -1.72
CA ILE A 139 -19.73 1.74 -1.84
C ILE A 139 -21.02 0.91 -1.65
N ALA A 140 -21.91 1.31 -0.73
CA ALA A 140 -23.19 0.65 -0.52
C ALA A 140 -24.06 0.52 -1.77
N ARG A 141 -23.89 1.45 -2.73
CA ARG A 141 -24.63 1.50 -3.99
C ARG A 141 -23.99 0.65 -5.09
N GLY A 142 -22.87 -0.02 -4.80
CA GLY A 142 -22.06 -0.79 -5.74
C GLY A 142 -20.73 -0.10 -6.02
N ALA A 143 -19.65 -0.86 -5.96
CA ALA A 143 -18.30 -0.36 -6.12
C ALA A 143 -17.36 -1.43 -6.66
N HIS A 144 -16.45 -1.03 -7.54
CA HIS A 144 -15.42 -1.90 -8.11
C HIS A 144 -14.06 -1.24 -8.03
N LEU A 145 -13.08 -1.96 -7.53
CA LEU A 145 -11.68 -1.58 -7.57
C LEU A 145 -11.16 -1.72 -9.00
N ARG A 146 -10.62 -0.64 -9.54
CA ARG A 146 -9.98 -0.59 -10.86
C ARG A 146 -8.57 -0.07 -10.74
N GLU A 147 -7.68 -0.67 -11.50
CA GLU A 147 -6.34 -0.16 -11.74
C GLU A 147 -6.35 0.85 -12.89
N HIS A 148 -5.75 2.00 -12.66
CA HIS A 148 -5.54 3.00 -13.68
C HIS A 148 -4.35 2.61 -14.54
N LEU A 149 -4.59 2.21 -15.79
CA LEU A 149 -3.57 1.60 -16.67
C LEU A 149 -2.31 2.45 -16.87
N LEU A 150 -2.42 3.78 -16.86
CA LEU A 150 -1.27 4.68 -17.04
C LEU A 150 -0.46 4.89 -15.75
N THR A 151 -1.13 4.91 -14.59
CA THR A 151 -0.52 5.30 -13.30
C THR A 151 -0.34 4.12 -12.35
N GLY A 152 -0.90 2.95 -12.69
CA GLY A 152 -0.98 1.77 -11.81
C GLY A 152 -1.81 2.01 -10.54
N GLN A 153 -2.51 3.14 -10.44
CA GLN A 153 -3.24 3.49 -9.22
C GLN A 153 -4.52 2.70 -9.12
N LEU A 154 -4.69 2.01 -8.00
CA LEU A 154 -5.96 1.40 -7.63
C LEU A 154 -6.92 2.47 -7.12
N SER A 155 -8.11 2.52 -7.69
CA SER A 155 -9.18 3.38 -7.22
C SER A 155 -10.50 2.63 -7.26
N VAL A 156 -11.35 2.87 -6.28
CA VAL A 156 -12.70 2.31 -6.30
C VAL A 156 -13.56 3.23 -7.13
N VAL A 157 -14.17 2.67 -8.17
CA VAL A 157 -15.20 3.34 -8.96
C VAL A 157 -16.54 2.88 -8.42
N THR A 158 -17.29 3.82 -7.87
CA THR A 158 -18.65 3.57 -7.38
C THR A 158 -19.62 3.48 -8.56
N ALA A 159 -20.82 2.96 -8.34
CA ALA A 159 -21.89 2.92 -9.35
C ALA A 159 -22.28 4.32 -9.86
N SER A 160 -22.04 5.37 -9.05
CA SER A 160 -22.22 6.77 -9.44
C SER A 160 -21.06 7.34 -10.27
N GLY A 161 -20.03 6.55 -10.58
CA GLY A 161 -18.82 6.98 -11.29
C GLY A 161 -17.85 7.79 -10.42
N THR A 162 -18.10 7.90 -9.12
CA THR A 162 -17.24 8.63 -8.19
C THR A 162 -16.02 7.77 -7.86
N ARG A 163 -14.82 8.39 -7.90
CA ARG A 163 -13.57 7.72 -7.56
C ARG A 163 -13.26 7.90 -6.08
N ILE A 164 -13.14 6.79 -5.36
CA ILE A 164 -12.67 6.78 -3.98
C ILE A 164 -11.16 6.48 -4.00
N PRO A 165 -10.33 7.35 -3.39
CA PRO A 165 -8.90 7.14 -3.29
C PRO A 165 -8.55 5.86 -2.50
N PRO A 166 -7.42 5.21 -2.81
CA PRO A 166 -7.01 3.98 -2.13
C PRO A 166 -6.83 4.17 -0.62
N SER A 167 -6.33 5.32 -0.18
CA SER A 167 -6.15 5.62 1.25
C SER A 167 -7.47 5.66 2.04
N VAL A 168 -8.60 5.96 1.40
CA VAL A 168 -9.93 5.91 2.02
C VAL A 168 -10.40 4.45 2.10
N LEU A 169 -10.20 3.67 1.04
CA LEU A 169 -10.52 2.24 1.03
C LEU A 169 -9.75 1.48 2.12
N ASP A 170 -8.44 1.70 2.23
CA ASP A 170 -7.60 1.03 3.22
C ASP A 170 -8.01 1.37 4.67
N ARG A 171 -8.48 2.61 4.91
CA ARG A 171 -9.05 2.97 6.22
C ARG A 171 -10.33 2.21 6.50
N LEU A 172 -11.25 2.15 5.54
CA LEU A 172 -12.53 1.44 5.69
C LEU A 172 -12.33 -0.07 5.92
N GLU A 173 -11.36 -0.68 5.25
CA GLU A 173 -10.96 -2.08 5.46
C GLU A 173 -10.31 -2.31 6.81
N ARG A 174 -9.39 -1.45 7.25
CA ARG A 174 -8.80 -1.53 8.59
C ARG A 174 -9.84 -1.39 9.70
N SER A 175 -10.89 -0.60 9.47
CA SER A 175 -12.04 -0.52 10.38
C SER A 175 -13.04 -1.68 10.25
N GLY A 176 -12.77 -2.66 9.36
CA GLY A 176 -13.62 -3.83 9.15
C GLY A 176 -14.98 -3.50 8.55
N LEU A 177 -15.15 -2.34 7.89
CA LEU A 177 -16.43 -1.88 7.34
C LEU A 177 -16.65 -2.31 5.89
N VAL A 178 -15.58 -2.65 5.19
CA VAL A 178 -15.55 -2.97 3.77
C VAL A 178 -14.62 -4.15 3.54
N GLU A 179 -14.95 -5.00 2.56
CA GLU A 179 -14.15 -6.15 2.16
C GLU A 179 -14.01 -6.20 0.64
N ARG A 180 -12.84 -6.64 0.16
CA ARG A 180 -12.58 -6.87 -1.28
C ARG A 180 -12.83 -8.34 -1.59
N ASP A 181 -13.60 -8.61 -2.64
CA ASP A 181 -13.75 -9.96 -3.12
C ASP A 181 -12.52 -10.37 -3.95
N THR A 182 -11.58 -11.08 -3.34
CA THR A 182 -10.33 -11.52 -3.99
C THR A 182 -10.52 -12.63 -5.02
N ALA A 183 -11.72 -13.16 -5.19
CA ALA A 183 -12.02 -14.14 -6.25
C ALA A 183 -12.03 -13.51 -7.65
N HIS A 184 -12.12 -12.17 -7.74
CA HIS A 184 -12.17 -11.43 -9.01
C HIS A 184 -10.86 -10.68 -9.27
N PRO A 185 -10.28 -10.80 -10.48
CA PRO A 185 -9.07 -10.07 -10.82
C PRO A 185 -9.34 -8.57 -10.92
N VAL A 186 -8.43 -7.77 -10.37
CA VAL A 186 -8.48 -6.29 -10.35
C VAL A 186 -8.67 -5.68 -11.74
N ILE A 187 -8.07 -6.30 -12.77
CA ILE A 187 -8.15 -5.87 -14.17
C ILE A 187 -9.59 -5.92 -14.70
N ALA A 188 -10.41 -6.87 -14.22
CA ALA A 188 -11.82 -7.01 -14.60
C ALA A 188 -12.77 -6.14 -13.74
N GLY A 189 -12.24 -5.42 -12.74
CA GLY A 189 -13.03 -4.67 -11.77
C GLY A 189 -13.40 -5.56 -10.58
N GLN A 190 -12.52 -5.61 -9.59
CA GLN A 190 -12.73 -6.40 -8.38
C GLN A 190 -13.85 -5.78 -7.53
N PRO A 191 -14.92 -6.51 -7.16
CA PRO A 191 -16.01 -5.93 -6.38
C PRO A 191 -15.58 -5.62 -4.95
N VAL A 192 -16.10 -4.52 -4.42
CA VAL A 192 -15.87 -4.05 -3.06
C VAL A 192 -17.23 -4.02 -2.36
N THR A 193 -17.38 -4.81 -1.30
CA THR A 193 -18.65 -5.00 -0.59
C THR A 193 -18.58 -4.53 0.86
N LEU A 194 -19.76 -4.22 1.42
CA LEU A 194 -19.86 -3.87 2.84
C LEU A 194 -19.92 -5.12 3.70
N THR A 195 -19.12 -5.13 4.77
CA THR A 195 -19.27 -6.10 5.85
C THR A 195 -20.56 -5.85 6.64
N ASP A 196 -20.93 -6.77 7.53
CA ASP A 196 -22.05 -6.56 8.44
C ASP A 196 -21.85 -5.31 9.32
N ALA A 197 -20.62 -5.05 9.77
CA ALA A 197 -20.26 -3.86 10.53
C ALA A 197 -20.39 -2.55 9.71
N GLY A 198 -20.03 -2.59 8.43
CA GLY A 198 -20.26 -1.48 7.50
C GLY A 198 -21.74 -1.15 7.35
N ARG A 199 -22.59 -2.18 7.22
CA ARG A 199 -24.04 -2.03 7.10
C ARG A 199 -24.69 -1.49 8.38
N THR A 200 -24.28 -1.97 9.56
CA THR A 200 -24.80 -1.45 10.84
C THR A 200 -24.37 -0.01 11.11
N THR A 201 -23.19 0.38 10.63
CA THR A 201 -22.72 1.76 10.77
C THR A 201 -23.50 2.76 9.89
N LEU A 202 -23.96 2.32 8.72
CA LEU A 202 -24.85 3.12 7.86
C LEU A 202 -26.25 3.29 8.48
N THR A 203 -26.75 2.28 9.18
CA THR A 203 -28.09 2.33 9.79
C THR A 203 -28.11 3.05 11.12
N SER A 204 -27.04 2.98 11.93
CA SER A 204 -26.95 3.64 13.24
C SER A 204 -26.81 5.16 13.16
N ARG A 205 -26.18 5.69 12.10
CA ARG A 205 -26.02 7.14 11.86
C ARG A 205 -27.18 7.77 11.08
N ARG A 206 -28.25 7.01 10.78
CA ARG A 206 -29.43 7.58 10.13
C ARG A 206 -30.01 8.66 11.07
N PRO A 207 -30.16 9.92 10.62
CA PRO A 207 -30.72 10.95 11.47
C PRO A 207 -32.09 10.51 11.97
N ALA A 208 -32.29 10.60 13.30
CA ALA A 208 -33.59 10.50 13.95
C ALA A 208 -34.45 11.68 13.45
N GLY A 209 -35.01 11.54 12.26
CA GLY A 209 -35.56 12.66 11.51
C GLY A 209 -35.97 12.31 10.08
N VAL A 210 -36.33 11.06 9.82
CA VAL A 210 -37.27 10.73 8.75
C VAL A 210 -38.24 9.76 9.39
N ALA A 211 -39.34 10.31 9.92
CA ALA A 211 -40.53 9.52 10.21
C ALA A 211 -40.77 8.59 9.02
N ALA A 212 -40.98 7.30 9.29
CA ALA A 212 -41.44 6.37 8.29
C ALA A 212 -42.64 7.00 7.59
N THR A 213 -42.45 7.51 6.37
CA THR A 213 -43.56 7.83 5.50
C THR A 213 -44.28 6.52 5.31
N ALA A 214 -45.48 6.45 5.89
CA ALA A 214 -46.38 5.32 5.81
C ALA A 214 -46.32 4.72 4.40
N SER A 215 -46.21 3.40 4.35
CA SER A 215 -46.29 2.62 3.12
C SER A 215 -47.41 3.19 2.25
N SER A 216 -47.04 3.76 1.11
CA SER A 216 -48.00 4.12 0.06
C SER A 216 -48.84 2.88 -0.27
N PRO A 217 -50.17 2.97 -0.24
CA PRO A 217 -51.02 1.82 -0.50
C PRO A 217 -50.74 1.30 -1.91
N ARG A 218 -50.66 -0.03 -2.00
CA ARG A 218 -50.45 -0.80 -3.23
C ARG A 218 -51.38 -0.28 -4.32
N ALA A 219 -50.83 0.17 -5.44
CA ALA A 219 -51.59 0.36 -6.67
C ALA A 219 -52.15 -1.01 -7.09
N GLY A 220 -53.49 -1.17 -7.01
CA GLY A 220 -54.17 -2.41 -7.38
C GLY A 220 -55.43 -2.80 -6.60
N ALA A 221 -55.91 -2.00 -5.64
CA ALA A 221 -57.21 -2.24 -5.02
C ALA A 221 -58.27 -1.29 -5.60
N TRP A 222 -59.03 -1.78 -6.58
CA TRP A 222 -60.29 -1.14 -6.99
C TRP A 222 -61.28 -1.15 -5.82
N PRO A 223 -62.07 -0.07 -5.62
CA PRO A 223 -63.18 -0.12 -4.66
C PRO A 223 -64.24 -1.10 -5.17
N PRO A 224 -64.77 -2.01 -4.31
CA PRO A 224 -65.93 -2.80 -4.67
C PRO A 224 -67.14 -1.87 -4.84
N THR A 225 -67.79 -1.95 -5.99
CA THR A 225 -69.09 -1.34 -6.26
C THR A 225 -70.10 -1.72 -5.17
N SER A 226 -70.62 -0.74 -4.44
CA SER A 226 -71.70 -0.95 -3.49
C SER A 226 -72.96 -1.45 -4.20
N PRO A 227 -73.62 -2.52 -3.72
CA PRO A 227 -74.92 -2.92 -4.26
C PRO A 227 -75.97 -1.88 -3.86
N ARG A 228 -76.59 -1.28 -4.87
CA ARG A 228 -77.76 -0.41 -4.71
C ARG A 228 -78.95 -1.27 -4.31
N ALA A 229 -79.23 -1.35 -3.01
CA ALA A 229 -80.46 -1.92 -2.50
C ALA A 229 -81.65 -1.02 -2.89
N ARG A 230 -82.66 -1.62 -3.50
CA ARG A 230 -83.94 -1.02 -3.88
C ARG A 230 -84.78 -0.70 -2.64
N LYS A 231 -85.51 0.43 -2.69
CA LYS A 231 -86.96 0.50 -2.48
C LYS A 231 -87.52 1.60 -3.36
#